data_AF-A0A7C6GKW0-F1
#
_entry.id   AF-A0A7C6GKW0-F1
#
_cell.length_a   1.000
_cell.length_b   1.000
_cell.length_c   1.000
_cell.angle_alpha   90.00
_cell.angle_beta   90.00
_cell.angle_gamma   90.00
#
_symmetry.space_group_name_H-M   'P 1'
#
loop_
_entity.id
_entity.type
_entity.pdbx_description
1 polymer ?
#
loop_
_entity_poly.entity_id
_entity_poly.type
_entity_poly.pdbx_seq_one_letter_code
_entity_poly.pdbx_strand_id
1 'polypeptide(L)'
;MLYPLRFQPLYQERIWGGSGLRDEFGRRLPSDKIGESWEITCREEAESRVAAGPLQGRALGELIAIFGAELLGEKIAKGNSFPLLLKILDAQDVL
;
A
#
# COMPACT_ATOMS: atom_id res chain seq x y z
N MET A 1 5.99 19.15 -9.36
CA MET A 1 6.94 18.07 -9.65
C MET A 1 6.76 17.00 -8.60
N LEU A 2 6.38 15.81 -9.00
CA LEU A 2 6.32 14.67 -8.10
C LEU A 2 7.70 14.36 -7.49
N TYR A 3 7.68 13.82 -6.28
CA TYR A 3 8.85 13.34 -5.56
C TYR A 3 8.65 11.85 -5.25
N PRO A 4 9.68 11.11 -4.78
CA PRO A 4 9.50 9.72 -4.38
C PRO A 4 8.41 9.59 -3.30
N LEU A 5 7.27 9.03 -3.70
CA LEU A 5 6.13 8.83 -2.81
C LEU A 5 6.36 7.56 -1.99
N ARG A 6 6.32 7.70 -0.67
CA ARG A 6 6.28 6.57 0.26
C ARG A 6 4.87 6.47 0.83
N PHE A 7 4.31 5.27 0.91
CA PHE A 7 2.95 5.04 1.39
C PHE A 7 2.94 4.37 2.76
N GLN A 8 1.87 4.60 3.53
CA GLN A 8 1.62 3.88 4.77
C GLN A 8 1.15 2.46 4.44
N PRO A 9 1.73 1.41 5.07
CA PRO A 9 1.25 0.05 4.88
C PRO A 9 -0.13 -0.13 5.53
N LEU A 10 -0.99 -0.89 4.86
CA LEU A 10 -2.27 -1.33 5.44
C LEU A 10 -2.12 -2.80 5.87
N TYR A 11 -2.16 -3.03 7.18
CA TYR A 11 -2.03 -4.37 7.74
C TYR A 11 -3.36 -5.11 7.78
N GLN A 12 -3.34 -6.37 7.35
CA GLN A 12 -4.50 -7.25 7.33
C GLN A 12 -4.23 -8.48 8.20
N GLU A 13 -5.12 -8.71 9.17
CA GLU A 13 -5.10 -9.93 9.95
C GLU A 13 -5.45 -11.14 9.09
N ARG A 14 -4.78 -12.26 9.36
CA ARG A 14 -5.08 -13.57 8.76
C ARG A 14 -4.84 -14.67 9.78
N ILE A 15 -5.61 -15.76 9.65
CA ILE A 15 -5.49 -16.92 10.54
C ILE A 15 -4.08 -17.53 10.52
N TRP A 16 -3.42 -17.47 9.37
CA TRP A 16 -2.06 -17.93 9.09
C TRP A 16 -0.99 -16.85 9.30
N GLY A 17 -1.40 -15.63 9.68
CA GLY A 17 -0.51 -14.51 9.90
C GLY A 17 0.24 -14.59 11.23
N GLY A 18 1.25 -13.75 11.40
CA GLY A 18 2.05 -13.73 12.61
C GLY A 18 2.76 -12.41 12.87
N SER A 19 4.00 -12.49 13.34
CA SER A 19 4.83 -11.36 13.75
C SER A 19 6.11 -11.17 12.94
N GLY A 20 6.34 -11.92 11.86
CA GLY A 20 7.55 -11.81 11.04
C GLY A 20 7.76 -10.40 10.51
N LEU A 21 6.69 -9.67 10.17
CA LEU A 21 6.78 -8.25 9.79
C LEU A 21 7.36 -7.36 10.90
N ARG A 22 7.07 -7.65 12.17
CA ARG A 22 7.67 -6.97 13.32
C ARG A 22 9.11 -7.40 13.50
N ASP A 23 9.35 -8.70 13.47
CA ASP A 23 10.61 -9.28 13.92
C ASP A 23 11.73 -9.10 12.88
N GLU A 24 11.42 -9.17 11.59
CA GLU A 24 12.39 -8.99 10.49
C GLU A 24 12.52 -7.54 10.03
N PHE A 25 11.42 -6.78 10.00
CA PHE A 25 11.40 -5.41 9.46
C PHE A 25 11.26 -4.33 10.53
N GLY A 26 11.21 -4.70 11.82
CA GLY A 26 11.06 -3.74 12.92
C GLY A 26 9.72 -2.99 12.92
N ARG A 27 8.69 -3.53 12.26
CA ARG A 27 7.40 -2.85 12.10
C ARG A 27 6.60 -2.87 13.40
N ARG A 28 5.87 -1.79 13.66
CA ARG A 28 4.82 -1.77 14.69
C ARG A 28 3.53 -2.31 14.08
N LEU A 29 3.07 -3.45 14.59
CA LEU A 29 1.88 -4.13 14.12
C LEU A 29 0.71 -3.86 15.06
N PRO A 30 -0.53 -3.76 14.53
CA PRO A 30 -1.72 -3.59 15.35
C PRO A 30 -2.19 -4.89 16.04
N SER A 31 -1.60 -6.02 15.66
CA SER A 31 -1.98 -7.37 16.11
C SER A 31 -0.81 -8.34 15.93
N ASP A 32 -0.88 -9.50 16.59
CA ASP A 32 0.11 -10.58 16.48
C ASP A 32 -0.22 -11.60 15.37
N LYS A 33 -1.29 -11.36 14.58
CA LYS A 33 -1.73 -12.23 13.48
C LYS A 33 -1.79 -11.51 12.13
N ILE A 34 -0.82 -10.65 11.84
CA ILE A 34 -0.79 -9.97 10.55
C ILE A 34 -0.23 -10.94 9.50
N GLY A 35 -1.06 -11.27 8.50
CA GLY A 35 -0.63 -12.12 7.39
C GLY A 35 -0.29 -11.32 6.13
N GLU A 36 -0.91 -10.15 5.94
CA GLU A 36 -0.63 -9.32 4.77
C GLU A 36 -0.32 -7.88 5.19
N SER A 37 0.74 -7.32 4.62
CA SER A 37 0.98 -5.89 4.58
C SER A 37 0.76 -5.40 3.16
N TRP A 38 -0.29 -4.62 2.92
CA TRP A 38 -0.55 -4.02 1.62
C TRP A 38 0.26 -2.73 1.55
N GLU A 39 1.34 -2.76 0.76
CA GLU A 39 2.26 -1.64 0.62
C GLU A 39 1.71 -0.60 -0.37
N ILE A 40 1.06 -1.06 -1.45
CA ILE A 40 0.42 -0.20 -2.45
C ILE A 40 -0.91 -0.82 -2.88
N THR A 41 -1.99 -0.08 -2.72
CA THR A 41 -3.35 -0.43 -3.15
C THR A 41 -4.12 0.82 -3.56
N CYS A 42 -5.00 0.67 -4.55
CA CYS A 42 -5.95 1.70 -4.98
C CYS A 42 -7.35 1.10 -5.17
N ARG A 43 -7.71 0.13 -4.30
CA ARG A 43 -9.00 -0.56 -4.36
C ARG A 43 -10.02 0.22 -3.53
N GLU A 44 -11.30 0.11 -3.88
CA GLU A 44 -12.37 0.89 -3.22
C GLU A 44 -12.46 0.58 -1.72
N GLU A 45 -12.20 -0.66 -1.32
CA GLU A 45 -12.21 -1.09 0.07
C GLU A 45 -10.94 -0.71 0.85
N ALA A 46 -9.85 -0.38 0.16
CA ALA A 46 -8.56 -0.07 0.78
C ALA A 46 -7.64 0.70 -0.17
N GLU A 47 -7.25 1.90 0.26
CA GLU A 47 -6.49 2.83 -0.55
C GLU A 47 -5.24 3.33 0.20
N SER A 48 -4.08 3.24 -0.46
CA SER A 48 -2.81 3.66 0.10
C SER A 48 -2.74 5.17 0.24
N ARG A 49 -2.24 5.63 1.39
CA ARG A 49 -2.05 7.06 1.69
C ARG A 49 -0.58 7.41 1.78
N VAL A 50 -0.21 8.59 1.28
CA VAL A 50 1.18 9.07 1.31
C VAL A 50 1.60 9.28 2.76
N ALA A 51 2.76 8.72 3.11
CA ALA A 51 3.27 8.71 4.48
C ALA A 51 3.98 10.00 4.89
N ALA A 52 4.55 10.75 3.95
CA ALA A 52 5.37 11.92 4.25
C ALA A 52 5.47 12.93 3.08
N GLY A 53 5.90 14.15 3.43
CA GLY A 53 6.12 15.25 2.49
C GLY A 53 4.85 16.05 2.18
N PRO A 54 4.89 16.95 1.18
CA PRO A 54 3.79 17.87 0.87
C PRO A 54 2.45 17.21 0.52
N LEU A 55 2.47 15.95 0.06
CA LEU A 55 1.26 15.20 -0.29
C LEU A 55 0.84 14.23 0.82
N GLN A 56 1.42 14.30 2.02
CA GLN A 56 1.10 13.42 3.15
C GLN A 56 -0.42 13.35 3.40
N GLY A 57 -0.92 12.13 3.64
CA GLY A 57 -2.34 11.85 3.90
C GLY A 57 -3.22 11.73 2.66
N ARG A 58 -2.79 12.24 1.50
CA ARG A 58 -3.50 12.09 0.21
C ARG A 58 -3.57 10.62 -0.18
N ALA A 59 -4.72 10.23 -0.70
CA ALA A 59 -4.98 8.87 -1.16
C ALA A 59 -4.47 8.67 -2.60
N LEU A 60 -4.04 7.46 -2.95
CA LEU A 60 -3.42 7.17 -4.26
C LEU A 60 -4.34 7.52 -5.44
N GLY A 61 -5.64 7.23 -5.35
CA GLY A 61 -6.64 7.58 -6.35
C GLY A 61 -6.84 9.09 -6.51
N GLU A 62 -6.79 9.86 -5.42
CA GLU A 62 -6.78 11.34 -5.50
C GLU A 62 -5.57 11.82 -6.32
N LEU A 63 -4.40 11.24 -6.08
CA LEU A 63 -3.19 11.59 -6.81
C LEU A 63 -3.26 11.17 -8.27
N ILE A 64 -3.87 10.03 -8.58
CA ILE A 64 -4.10 9.60 -9.97
C ILE A 64 -5.02 10.59 -10.68
N ALA A 65 -6.11 11.03 -10.04
CA ALA A 65 -7.03 11.99 -10.62
C ALA A 65 -6.38 13.37 -10.88
N ILE A 66 -5.46 13.79 -10.00
CA ILE A 66 -4.77 15.09 -10.11
C ILE A 66 -3.60 15.05 -11.10
N PHE A 67 -2.76 14.02 -11.01
CA PHE A 67 -1.46 13.96 -11.72
C PHE A 67 -1.49 13.08 -12.97
N GLY A 68 -2.46 12.17 -13.11
CA GLY A 68 -2.67 11.36 -14.31
C GLY A 68 -1.39 10.72 -14.85
N ALA A 69 -1.00 11.08 -16.07
CA ALA A 69 0.19 10.56 -16.75
C ALA A 69 1.52 10.91 -16.06
N GLU A 70 1.61 12.01 -15.30
CA GLU A 70 2.82 12.33 -14.52
C GLU A 70 3.09 11.27 -13.45
N LEU A 71 2.03 10.65 -12.90
CA LEU A 71 2.12 9.62 -11.87
C LEU A 71 2.13 8.19 -12.45
N LEU A 72 1.24 7.90 -13.41
CA LEU A 72 1.03 6.54 -13.93
C LEU A 72 1.79 6.24 -15.24
N GLY A 73 2.32 7.27 -15.88
CA GLY A 73 2.81 7.19 -17.25
C GLY A 73 1.67 7.15 -18.29
N GLU A 74 2.02 7.51 -19.51
CA GLU A 74 1.08 7.72 -20.64
C GLU A 74 0.20 6.50 -20.98
N LYS A 75 0.73 5.29 -20.81
CA LYS A 75 0.02 4.06 -21.20
C LYS A 75 -1.09 3.70 -20.21
N ILE A 76 -0.83 3.85 -18.92
CA ILE A 76 -1.73 3.41 -17.85
C ILE A 76 -2.76 4.49 -17.53
N ALA A 77 -2.38 5.78 -17.60
CA ALA A 77 -3.26 6.90 -17.27
C ALA A 77 -4.60 6.89 -18.04
N LYS A 78 -4.63 6.32 -19.25
CA LYS A 78 -5.88 6.18 -20.05
C LYS A 78 -6.96 5.32 -19.39
N GLY A 79 -6.57 4.36 -18.54
CA GLY A 79 -7.49 3.51 -17.78
C GLY A 79 -7.89 4.07 -16.42
N ASN A 80 -7.31 5.22 -16.04
CA ASN A 80 -7.57 5.99 -14.82
C ASN A 80 -7.65 5.18 -13.51
N SER A 81 -6.92 4.07 -13.43
CA SER A 81 -6.84 3.20 -12.26
C SER A 81 -5.43 2.66 -12.10
N PHE A 82 -5.02 2.45 -10.85
CA PHE A 82 -3.73 1.82 -10.57
C PHE A 82 -3.84 0.31 -10.80
N PRO A 83 -2.97 -0.30 -11.64
CA PRO A 83 -3.19 -1.66 -12.11
C PRO A 83 -2.70 -2.77 -11.16
N LEU A 84 -2.03 -2.40 -10.06
CA LEU A 84 -1.32 -3.36 -9.20
C LEU A 84 -1.81 -3.31 -7.75
N LEU A 85 -1.59 -4.42 -7.06
CA LEU A 85 -1.67 -4.51 -5.61
C LEU A 85 -0.34 -5.10 -5.14
N LEU A 86 0.41 -4.32 -4.37
CA LEU A 86 1.70 -4.75 -3.84
C LEU A 86 1.52 -5.16 -2.38
N LYS A 87 1.94 -6.39 -2.07
CA LYS A 87 1.86 -6.95 -0.71
C LYS A 87 3.17 -7.59 -0.28
N ILE A 88 3.42 -7.56 1.02
CA ILE A 88 4.35 -8.46 1.70
C ILE A 88 3.49 -9.43 2.52
N LEU A 89 3.78 -10.72 2.42
CA LEU A 89 3.04 -11.77 3.11
C LEU A 89 3.91 -12.35 4.22
N ASP A 90 3.30 -12.49 5.40
CA ASP A 90 3.86 -13.17 6.55
C ASP A 90 3.09 -14.48 6.77
N ALA A 91 3.52 -15.52 6.05
CA ALA A 91 2.86 -16.82 6.03
C ALA A 91 3.47 -17.75 7.09
N GLN A 92 2.97 -17.66 8.33
CA GLN A 92 3.44 -18.46 9.46
C GLN A 92 2.72 -19.81 9.59
N ASP A 93 1.63 -20.02 8.85
CA ASP A 93 0.91 -21.29 8.77
C ASP A 93 0.37 -21.54 7.34
N VAL A 94 -0.10 -22.75 7.10
CA VAL A 94 -0.78 -23.15 5.86
C VAL A 94 -2.22 -22.62 5.86
N LEU A 95 -2.68 -22.14 4.70
CA LEU A 95 -4.06 -21.69 4.49
C LEU A 95 -5.05 -22.86 4.43
#